data_AF-A0A973N125-F1
#
_entry.id   AF-A0A973N125-F1
#
_cell.length_a   1.000
_cell.length_b   1.000
_cell.length_c   1.000
_cell.angle_alpha   90.00
_cell.angle_beta   90.00
_cell.angle_gamma   90.00
#
_symmetry.space_group_name_H-M   'P 1'
#
loop_
_entity.id
_entity.type
_entity.pdbx_description
1 polymer ?
#
loop_
_entity_poly.entity_id
_entity_poly.type
_entity_poly.pdbx_seq_one_letter_code
_entity_poly.pdbx_strand_id
1 'polypeptide(L)'
;PLSRLRSDLAALGIACVERNSEPEDHAAILCEIMAGMADGRLEVSFSAQRALFEMHISPWMGRLFADLEQAANAKFYRAVGTLGRLFIEIERQGFSFAN
;
A
#
# COMPACT_ATOMS: atom_id res chain seq x y z
N PRO A 1 2.67 -13.87 5.75
CA PRO A 1 2.35 -12.50 5.26
C PRO A 1 3.04 -12.20 3.93
N LEU A 2 4.37 -12.08 3.92
CA LEU A 2 5.15 -11.78 2.71
C LEU A 2 5.06 -12.84 1.59
N SER A 3 5.04 -14.14 1.95
CA SER A 3 4.87 -15.21 0.95
C SER A 3 3.54 -15.13 0.21
N ARG A 4 2.45 -14.76 0.91
CA ARG A 4 1.14 -14.55 0.29
C ARG A 4 1.14 -13.33 -0.62
N LEU A 5 1.71 -12.21 -0.16
CA LEU A 5 1.87 -11.00 -0.98
C LEU A 5 2.61 -11.32 -2.29
N ARG A 6 3.71 -12.08 -2.23
CA ARG A 6 4.44 -12.50 -3.43
C ARG A 6 3.57 -13.32 -4.39
N SER A 7 2.81 -14.28 -3.87
CA SER A 7 1.90 -15.09 -4.70
C SER A 7 0.82 -14.23 -5.36
N ASP A 8 0.24 -13.29 -4.62
CA ASP A 8 -0.83 -12.42 -5.13
C ASP A 8 -0.29 -11.42 -6.16
N LEU A 9 0.90 -10.83 -5.93
CA LEU A 9 1.58 -9.98 -6.91
C LEU A 9 1.95 -10.75 -8.19
N ALA A 10 2.46 -11.98 -8.05
CA ALA A 10 2.77 -12.84 -9.19
C ALA A 10 1.51 -13.20 -10.01
N ALA A 11 0.38 -13.45 -9.35
CA ALA A 11 -0.90 -13.68 -10.02
C ALA A 11 -1.40 -12.45 -10.81
N LEU A 12 -0.98 -11.25 -10.43
CA LEU A 12 -1.23 -9.99 -11.13
C LEU A 12 -0.16 -9.64 -12.18
N GLY A 13 0.85 -10.51 -12.38
CA GLY A 13 1.96 -10.24 -13.30
C GLY A 13 2.95 -9.18 -12.81
N ILE A 14 2.89 -8.81 -11.52
CA ILE A 14 3.77 -7.81 -10.90
C ILE A 14 4.98 -8.53 -10.32
N ALA A 15 6.17 -8.18 -10.82
CA ALA A 15 7.43 -8.76 -10.37
C ALA A 15 8.35 -7.70 -9.76
N CYS A 16 9.16 -8.12 -8.78
CA CYS A 16 10.20 -7.28 -8.22
C CYS A 16 11.38 -7.19 -9.21
N VAL A 17 12.01 -6.03 -9.30
CA VAL A 17 13.21 -5.83 -10.13
C VAL A 17 14.37 -6.63 -9.53
N GLU A 18 15.14 -7.30 -10.39
CA GLU A 18 16.34 -8.02 -9.97
C GLU A 18 17.28 -7.09 -9.20
N ARG A 19 17.79 -7.55 -8.04
CA ARG A 19 18.67 -6.82 -7.10
C ARG A 19 18.00 -5.76 -6.21
N ASN A 20 16.68 -5.64 -6.17
CA ASN A 20 16.05 -4.89 -5.08
C ASN A 20 16.28 -5.62 -3.75
N SER A 21 16.87 -4.92 -2.78
CA SER A 21 17.14 -5.47 -1.44
C SER A 21 15.96 -5.29 -0.48
N GLU A 22 15.01 -4.41 -0.82
CA GLU A 22 13.81 -4.18 -0.02
C GLU A 22 12.77 -5.28 -0.26
N PRO A 23 12.15 -5.83 0.81
CA PRO A 23 11.08 -6.79 0.69
C PRO A 23 9.81 -6.13 0.15
N GLU A 24 8.97 -6.90 -0.53
CA GLU A 24 7.79 -6.41 -1.26
C GLU A 24 6.71 -5.81 -0.36
N ASP A 25 6.73 -6.12 0.94
CA ASP A 25 5.83 -5.53 1.94
C ASP A 25 6.31 -4.18 2.48
N HIS A 26 7.41 -3.63 1.95
CA HIS A 26 7.85 -2.28 2.27
C HIS A 26 6.78 -1.25 1.88
N ALA A 27 6.46 -0.33 2.79
CA ALA A 27 5.36 0.62 2.61
C ALA A 27 5.45 1.43 1.30
N ALA A 28 6.65 1.89 0.96
CA ALA A 28 6.90 2.63 -0.28
C ALA A 28 6.63 1.79 -1.53
N ILE A 29 6.94 0.49 -1.52
CA ILE A 29 6.69 -0.42 -2.65
C ILE A 29 5.20 -0.62 -2.84
N LEU A 30 4.46 -0.85 -1.76
CA LEU A 30 3.00 -0.99 -1.83
C LEU A 30 2.32 0.30 -2.29
N CYS A 31 2.80 1.47 -1.85
CA CYS A 31 2.34 2.76 -2.37
C CYS A 31 2.60 2.90 -3.88
N GLU A 32 3.78 2.53 -4.36
CA GLU A 32 4.11 2.60 -5.81
C GLU A 32 3.23 1.63 -6.62
N ILE A 33 3.01 0.42 -6.12
CA ILE A 33 2.12 -0.55 -6.77
C ILE A 33 0.71 0.01 -6.88
N MET A 34 0.14 0.54 -5.79
CA MET A 34 -1.20 1.15 -5.82
C MET A 34 -1.25 2.37 -6.76
N ALA A 35 -0.20 3.19 -6.79
CA ALA A 35 -0.12 4.33 -7.71
C ALA A 35 -0.11 3.88 -9.18
N GLY A 36 0.66 2.84 -9.52
CA GLY A 36 0.68 2.27 -10.86
C GLY A 36 -0.65 1.61 -11.26
N MET A 37 -1.38 1.05 -10.30
CA MET A 37 -2.73 0.54 -10.54
C MET A 37 -3.74 1.67 -10.78
N ALA A 38 -3.63 2.76 -10.02
CA ALA A 38 -4.54 3.91 -10.11
C ALA A 38 -4.33 4.74 -11.39
N ASP A 39 -3.10 4.88 -11.87
CA ASP A 39 -2.78 5.64 -13.09
C ASP A 39 -2.85 4.79 -14.38
N GLY A 40 -3.10 3.49 -14.26
CA GLY A 40 -3.27 2.55 -15.38
C GLY A 40 -1.97 1.98 -15.94
N ARG A 41 -0.79 2.29 -15.38
CA ARG A 41 0.47 1.61 -15.75
C ARG A 41 0.46 0.11 -15.45
N LEU A 42 -0.25 -0.28 -14.39
CA LEU A 42 -0.51 -1.67 -14.02
C LEU A 42 -1.98 -1.98 -14.32
N GLU A 43 -2.22 -2.61 -15.46
CA GLU A 43 -3.56 -3.00 -15.90
C GLU A 43 -4.11 -4.15 -15.04
N VAL A 44 -4.85 -3.80 -13.99
CA VAL A 44 -5.53 -4.75 -13.10
C VAL A 44 -6.99 -4.35 -12.91
N SER A 45 -7.87 -5.33 -12.73
CA SER A 45 -9.28 -5.05 -12.46
C SER A 45 -9.45 -4.29 -11.14
N PHE A 46 -10.47 -3.45 -11.05
CA PHE A 46 -10.80 -2.76 -9.79
C PHE A 46 -10.98 -3.74 -8.61
N SER A 47 -11.55 -4.91 -8.86
CA SER A 47 -11.68 -5.98 -7.85
C SER A 47 -10.33 -6.50 -7.35
N ALA A 48 -9.33 -6.61 -8.23
CA ALA A 48 -7.97 -7.00 -7.85
C ALA A 48 -7.26 -5.88 -7.06
N GLN A 49 -7.42 -4.62 -7.46
CA GLN A 49 -6.90 -3.47 -6.70
C GLN A 49 -7.46 -3.45 -5.27
N ARG A 50 -8.78 -3.59 -5.15
CA ARG A 50 -9.49 -3.66 -3.87
C ARG A 50 -8.98 -4.83 -3.01
N ALA A 51 -8.88 -6.02 -3.58
CA ALA A 51 -8.41 -7.21 -2.87
C ALA A 51 -6.97 -7.04 -2.37
N LEU A 52 -6.06 -6.49 -3.19
CA LEU A 52 -4.69 -6.20 -2.78
C LEU A 52 -4.66 -5.21 -1.61
N PHE A 53 -5.41 -4.10 -1.71
CA PHE A 53 -5.50 -3.09 -0.67
C PHE A 53 -6.03 -3.65 0.65
N GLU A 54 -7.15 -4.37 0.61
CA GLU A 54 -7.80 -4.94 1.79
C GLU A 54 -6.92 -5.99 2.49
N MET A 55 -6.23 -6.84 1.72
CA MET A 55 -5.43 -7.93 2.27
C MET A 55 -4.04 -7.51 2.74
N HIS A 56 -3.38 -6.61 2.00
CA HIS A 56 -1.93 -6.37 2.17
C HIS A 56 -1.57 -4.96 2.63
N ILE A 57 -2.49 -4.00 2.62
CA ILE A 57 -2.21 -2.59 2.96
C ILE A 57 -3.03 -2.15 4.17
N SER A 58 -4.36 -2.20 4.03
CA SER A 58 -5.34 -1.74 5.03
C SER A 58 -5.12 -2.28 6.46
N PRO A 59 -4.68 -3.53 6.68
CA PRO A 59 -4.57 -4.08 8.04
C PRO A 59 -3.51 -3.41 8.92
N TRP A 60 -2.49 -2.78 8.33
CA TRP A 60 -1.33 -2.30 9.08
C TRP A 60 -0.85 -0.90 8.70
N MET A 61 -1.05 -0.46 7.46
CA MET A 61 -0.49 0.80 6.95
C MET A 61 -1.01 2.04 7.71
N GLY A 62 -2.28 2.01 8.13
CA GLY A 62 -2.84 3.09 8.96
C GLY A 62 -2.13 3.22 10.32
N ARG A 63 -1.73 2.10 10.92
CA ARG A 63 -0.95 2.10 12.18
C ARG A 63 0.47 2.60 11.95
N LEU A 64 1.13 2.16 10.87
CA LEU A 64 2.44 2.66 10.48
C LEU A 64 2.45 4.19 10.41
N PHE A 65 1.48 4.78 9.71
CA PHE A 65 1.39 6.23 9.57
C PHE A 65 1.04 6.96 10.88
N ALA A 66 0.22 6.35 11.75
CA ALA A 66 -0.04 6.87 13.09
C ALA A 66 1.22 6.88 13.98
N ASP A 67 2.04 5.83 13.90
CA ASP A 67 3.32 5.77 14.63
C ASP A 67 4.31 6.82 14.08
N LEU A 68 4.33 7.00 12.75
CA LEU A 68 5.15 8.03 12.09
C LEU A 68 4.74 9.46 12.47
N GLU A 69 3.43 9.71 12.60
CA GLU A 69 2.85 10.99 13.06
C GLU A 69 3.30 11.36 14.48
N GLN A 70 3.55 10.36 15.33
CA GLN A 70 3.95 10.53 16.74
C GLN A 70 5.47 10.47 16.97
N ALA A 71 6.27 10.12 15.95
CA ALA A 71 7.71 9.98 16.10
C ALA A 71 8.40 11.32 16.40
N ALA A 72 8.86 11.49 17.64
CA ALA A 72 9.37 12.75 18.18
C ALA A 72 10.52 13.38 17.37
N ASN A 73 11.42 12.56 16.83
CA ASN A 73 12.59 13.01 16.07
C ASN A 73 12.35 13.15 14.56
N ALA A 74 11.18 12.73 14.06
CA ALA A 74 10.88 12.64 12.64
C ALA A 74 10.18 13.89 12.10
N LYS A 75 10.74 15.09 12.34
CA LYS A 75 10.07 16.39 12.11
C LYS A 75 9.33 16.52 10.77
N PHE A 76 9.97 16.11 9.67
CA PHE A 76 9.35 16.09 8.34
C PHE A 76 8.30 14.97 8.20
N TYR A 77 8.68 13.75 8.56
CA TYR A 77 7.84 12.58 8.38
C TYR A 77 6.60 12.55 9.28
N ARG A 78 6.53 13.35 10.34
CA ARG A 78 5.28 13.52 11.10
C ARG A 78 4.13 14.01 10.22
N ALA A 79 4.38 14.96 9.33
CA ALA A 79 3.38 15.43 8.36
C ALA A 79 2.99 14.34 7.35
N VAL A 80 3.98 13.52 6.93
CA VAL A 80 3.73 12.35 6.08
C VAL A 80 2.86 11.32 6.83
N GLY A 81 3.08 11.13 8.13
CA GLY A 81 2.25 10.30 9.00
C GLY A 81 0.79 10.76 9.02
N THR A 82 0.54 12.06 9.26
CA THR A 82 -0.83 12.60 9.22
C THR A 82 -1.48 12.40 7.84
N LEU A 83 -0.76 12.72 6.76
CA LEU A 83 -1.26 12.55 5.39
C LEU A 83 -1.58 11.08 5.10
N GLY A 84 -0.64 10.18 5.36
CA GLY A 84 -0.79 8.75 5.07
C GLY A 84 -1.90 8.10 5.90
N ARG A 85 -2.05 8.48 7.17
CA ARG A 85 -3.14 7.98 8.03
C ARG A 85 -4.51 8.36 7.47
N LEU A 86 -4.69 9.63 7.11
CA LEU A 86 -5.93 10.11 6.49
C LEU A 86 -6.17 9.47 5.12
N PHE A 87 -5.13 9.33 4.31
CA PHE A 87 -5.20 8.66 3.01
C PHE A 87 -5.71 7.23 3.14
N ILE A 88 -5.13 6.42 4.03
CA ILE A 88 -5.57 5.03 4.25
C ILE A 88 -7.03 4.98 4.74
N GLU A 89 -7.46 5.92 5.57
CA GLU A 89 -8.86 6.01 6.01
C GLU A 89 -9.82 6.30 4.85
N ILE A 90 -9.47 7.25 3.97
CA ILE A 90 -10.25 7.60 2.77
C ILE A 90 -10.33 6.41 1.82
N GLU A 91 -9.19 5.77 1.50
CA GLU A 91 -9.16 4.60 0.61
C GLU A 91 -10.00 3.45 1.16
N ARG A 92 -9.93 3.17 2.46
CA ARG A 92 -10.80 2.16 3.11
C ARG A 92 -12.28 2.44 2.91
N GLN A 93 -12.69 3.70 3.03
CA GLN A 93 -14.08 4.09 2.77
C GLN A 93 -14.41 3.99 1.27
N GLY A 94 -13.52 4.47 0.40
CA GLY A 94 -13.67 4.43 -1.05
C GLY A 94 -13.91 3.02 -1.58
N PHE A 95 -13.08 2.06 -1.17
CA PHE A 95 -13.24 0.64 -1.55
C PHE A 95 -14.51 -0.01 -0.97
N SER A 96 -15.08 0.53 0.12
CA SER A 96 -16.33 0.02 0.69
C SER A 96 -17.60 0.44 -0.07
N PHE A 97 -17.56 1.57 -0.77
CA PHE A 97 -18.70 2.09 -1.55
C PHE A 97 -18.82 1.45 -2.93
N ALA A 98 -17.72 0.97 -3.48
CA ALA A 98 -17.68 0.30 -4.77
C ALA A 98 -18.11 -1.18 -4.62
N ASN A 99 -19.42 -1.39 -4.47
CA ASN A 99 -20.10 -2.68 -4.52
C ASN A 99 -20.78 -2.88 -5.88
#